data_AF-A0A528CG75-F1
#
_entry.id   AF-A0A528CG75-F1
#
_cell.length_a   1.000
_cell.length_b   1.000
_cell.length_c   1.000
_cell.angle_alpha   90.00
_cell.angle_beta   90.00
_cell.angle_gamma   90.00
#
_symmetry.space_group_name_H-M   'P 1'
#
loop_
_entity.id
_entity.type
_entity.pdbx_description
1 polymer ?
#
loop_
_entity_poly.entity_id
_entity_poly.type
_entity_poly.pdbx_seq_one_letter_code
_entity_poly.pdbx_strand_id
1 'polypeptide(L)' 'ALRQSDEVFITSTAGGIMPVTKIDGVPVADGKVGAITRRLMTIYWQKHEDPAWSSSVRYP' A
#
# COMPACT_ATOMS: atom_id res chain seq x y z
N ALA A 1 -18.53 -8.87 0.27
CA ALA A 1 -17.45 -8.13 -0.42
C ALA A 1 -16.22 -7.99 0.48
N LEU A 2 -16.13 -7.01 1.39
CA LEU A 2 -14.89 -6.72 2.13
C LEU A 2 -14.31 -7.90 2.96
N ARG A 3 -15.16 -8.66 3.65
CA ARG A 3 -14.75 -9.85 4.43
C ARG A 3 -14.42 -11.08 3.57
N GLN A 4 -14.68 -11.02 2.27
CA GLN A 4 -14.42 -12.10 1.31
C GLN A 4 -13.28 -11.74 0.33
N SER A 5 -12.62 -10.60 0.53
CA SER A 5 -11.48 -10.20 -0.29
C SER A 5 -10.24 -11.05 0.01
N ASP A 6 -9.46 -11.34 -1.02
CA ASP A 6 -8.16 -12.01 -0.87
C ASP A 6 -7.11 -11.08 -0.24
N GLU A 7 -7.21 -9.78 -0.52
CA GLU A 7 -6.31 -8.74 0.01
C GLU A 7 -7.09 -7.44 0.29
N VAL A 8 -6.68 -6.69 1.31
CA VAL A 8 -7.22 -5.37 1.63
C VAL A 8 -6.06 -4.42 1.97
N PHE A 9 -6.14 -3.18 1.50
CA PHE A 9 -5.21 -2.11 1.86
C PHE A 9 -5.94 -0.77 1.92
N ILE A 10 -5.35 0.18 2.63
CA ILE A 10 -5.78 1.58 2.65
C ILE A 10 -4.67 2.45 2.07
N THR A 11 -5.01 3.64 1.61
CA THR A 11 -4.04 4.60 1.05
C THR A 11 -4.24 5.99 1.64
N SER A 12 -3.13 6.68 1.91
CA SER A 12 -3.08 8.07 2.37
C SER A 12 -1.75 8.69 1.98
N THR A 13 -1.69 10.00 1.75
CA THR A 13 -0.40 10.70 1.60
C THR A 13 0.49 10.47 2.82
N ALA A 14 -0.10 10.45 4.02
CA ALA A 14 0.58 10.13 5.26
C ALA A 14 0.63 8.59 5.49
N GLY A 15 1.33 7.87 4.61
CA GLY A 15 1.58 6.43 4.80
C GLY A 15 1.71 5.60 3.51
N GLY A 16 1.27 6.12 2.37
CA GLY A 16 1.26 5.40 1.10
C GLY A 16 0.28 4.23 1.10
N ILE A 17 0.68 3.11 0.49
CA ILE A 17 -0.09 1.86 0.50
C ILE A 17 0.15 1.11 1.81
N MET A 18 -0.90 0.90 2.60
CA MET A 18 -0.84 0.28 3.92
C MET A 18 -1.73 -0.98 3.95
N PRO A 19 -1.16 -2.18 4.14
CA PRO A 19 -1.93 -3.42 4.12
C PRO A 19 -2.79 -3.60 5.37
N VAL A 20 -3.98 -4.18 5.19
CA VAL A 20 -4.91 -4.58 6.26
C VAL A 20 -5.02 -6.10 6.24
N THR A 21 -4.54 -6.75 7.31
CA THR A 21 -4.56 -8.23 7.42
C THR A 21 -5.69 -8.76 8.32
N LYS A 22 -6.43 -7.87 9.00
CA LYS A 22 -7.57 -8.22 9.87
C LYS A 22 -8.66 -7.16 9.81
N ILE A 23 -9.92 -7.59 9.82
CA ILE A 23 -11.12 -6.74 9.86
C ILE A 23 -12.02 -7.27 10.97
N ASP A 24 -12.38 -6.42 11.93
CA ASP A 24 -13.19 -6.79 13.10
C ASP A 24 -12.59 -8.00 13.87
N GLY A 25 -11.26 -8.07 13.94
CA GLY A 25 -10.54 -9.19 14.56
C GLY A 25 -10.46 -10.47 13.70
N VAL A 26 -11.19 -10.55 12.59
CA VAL A 26 -11.17 -11.68 11.66
C VAL A 26 -10.04 -11.50 10.63
N PRO A 27 -9.18 -12.51 10.40
CA PRO A 27 -8.16 -12.44 9.34
C PRO A 27 -8.77 -12.22 7.95
N VAL A 28 -8.12 -11.38 7.14
CA VAL A 28 -8.37 -11.29 5.70
C VAL A 28 -7.62 -12.45 5.04
N ALA A 29 -8.34 -13.34 4.35
CA ALA A 29 -7.79 -14.56 3.77
C ALA A 29 -6.88 -15.35 4.74
N ASP A 30 -5.59 -15.48 4.46
CA ASP A 30 -4.61 -16.20 5.28
C ASP A 30 -3.97 -15.31 6.39
N GLY A 31 -4.43 -14.07 6.54
CA GLY A 31 -3.94 -13.11 7.52
C GLY A 31 -2.56 -12.54 7.20
N LYS A 32 -2.06 -12.73 5.98
CA LYS A 32 -0.78 -12.18 5.51
C LYS A 32 -1.03 -11.08 4.49
N VAL A 33 -0.01 -10.24 4.28
CA VAL A 33 -0.03 -9.29 3.17
C VAL A 33 0.09 -10.07 1.87
N GLY A 34 -0.85 -9.92 0.95
CA GLY A 34 -0.81 -10.65 -0.31
C GLY A 34 0.18 -10.06 -1.32
N ALA A 35 0.34 -10.75 -2.45
CA ALA A 35 1.35 -10.44 -3.44
C ALA A 35 1.04 -9.14 -4.20
N ILE A 36 -0.23 -8.83 -4.43
CA ILE A 36 -0.63 -7.63 -5.17
C ILE A 36 -0.35 -6.39 -4.32
N THR A 37 -0.73 -6.41 -3.05
CA THR A 37 -0.50 -5.31 -2.11
C THR A 37 0.99 -5.04 -1.94
N ARG A 38 1.83 -6.08 -1.80
CA ARG A 38 3.30 -5.91 -1.76
C ARG A 38 3.84 -5.25 -3.03
N ARG A 39 3.38 -5.71 -4.20
CA ARG A 39 3.78 -5.13 -5.48
C ARG A 39 3.38 -3.66 -5.59
N LEU A 40 2.16 -3.31 -5.14
CA LEU A 40 1.68 -1.92 -5.12
C LEU A 40 2.49 -1.05 -4.17
N MET A 41 2.85 -1.56 -2.98
CA MET A 41 3.73 -0.84 -2.04
C MET A 41 5.07 -0.50 -2.69
N THR A 42 5.70 -1.47 -3.37
CA THR A 42 6.98 -1.24 -4.07
C THR A 42 6.84 -0.21 -5.18
N ILE A 43 5.85 -0.35 -6.05
CA ILE A 43 5.64 0.57 -7.18
C ILE A 43 5.32 1.98 -6.70
N TYR A 44 4.49 2.11 -5.65
CA TYR A 44 4.14 3.41 -5.06
C TYR A 44 5.39 4.18 -4.62
N TRP A 45 6.32 3.52 -3.93
CA TRP A 45 7.56 4.17 -3.49
C TRP A 45 8.54 4.43 -4.63
N GLN A 46 8.65 3.52 -5.60
CA GLN A 46 9.42 3.79 -6.83
C GLN A 46 8.94 5.04 -7.55
N LYS A 47 7.62 5.32 -7.54
CA LYS A 47 7.07 6.53 -8.14
C LYS A 47 7.45 7.83 -7.43
N HIS A 48 7.92 7.78 -6.18
CA HIS A 48 8.44 8.97 -5.50
C HIS A 48 9.83 9.37 -6.03
N GLU A 49 10.56 8.44 -6.63
CA GLU A 49 11.88 8.68 -7.25
C GLU A 49 11.77 9.03 -8.74
N ASP A 50 10.60 8.80 -9.34
CA ASP A 50 10.35 9.03 -10.76
C ASP A 50 10.17 10.54 -11.05
N PRO A 51 11.02 11.18 -11.86
CA PRO A 51 10.94 12.61 -12.15
C PRO A 51 9.68 13.00 -12.93
N ALA A 52 8.95 12.05 -13.52
CA ALA A 52 7.63 12.31 -14.10
C ALA A 52 6.54 12.53 -13.04
N TRP A 53 6.80 12.15 -11.78
CA TRP A 53 5.85 12.18 -10.67
C TRP A 53 6.37 12.94 -9.44
N SER A 54 7.65 13.29 -9.39
CA SER A 54 8.25 14.08 -8.31
C SER A 54 9.23 15.13 -8.82
N SER A 55 9.43 16.17 -8.01
CA SER A 55 10.41 17.23 -8.28
C SER A 55 11.35 17.38 -7.09
N SER A 56 12.67 17.33 -7.33
CA SER A 56 13.67 17.49 -6.28
C SER A 56 13.65 18.91 -5.68
N VAL A 57 13.66 18.99 -4.35
CA VAL A 57 13.79 20.25 -3.61
C VAL A 57 15.27 20.61 -3.49
N ARG A 58 15.64 21.83 -3.89
CA ARG A 58 16.98 22.39 -3.66
C ARG A 58 17.00 23.10 -2.32
N TYR A 59 17.83 22.62 -1.40
CA TYR A 59 18.06 23.25 -0.10
C TYR A 59 19.24 24.25 -0.21
N PRO A 60 19.27 25.33 0.61
CA PRO A 60 20.40 26.26 0.69
C PRO A 60 21.71 25.59 1.13
#